data_AF-A0A9E3ADB8-F1
#
_entry.id   AF-A0A9E3ADB8-F1
#
_cell.length_a   1.000
_cell.length_b   1.000
_cell.length_c   1.000
_cell.angle_alpha   90.00
_cell.angle_beta   90.00
_cell.angle_gamma   90.00
#
_symmetry.space_group_name_H-M   'P 1'
#
loop_
_entity.id
_entity.type
_entity.pdbx_description
1 polymer ?
#
loop_
_entity_poly.entity_id
_entity_poly.type
_entity_poly.pdbx_seq_one_letter_code
_entity_poly.pdbx_strand_id
1 'polypeptide(L)'
;MATALYYFAAWTDSHCLLGCLHQHETIISAVACCTTVAGSYVVAVESGQLRELDEGEEAEFQYAMYGWDTRRGRYLPAVTAVLAFVWRFAGYRS
;
A
#
# COMPACT_ATOMS: atom_id res chain seq x y z
N MET A 1 25.96 -2.76 2.28
CA MET A 1 25.21 -1.71 3.00
C MET A 1 23.82 -2.25 3.18
N ALA A 2 23.35 -2.41 4.42
CA ALA A 2 22.03 -2.97 4.67
C ALA A 2 20.99 -2.08 3.98
N THR A 3 20.23 -2.66 3.06
CA THR A 3 19.07 -2.01 2.44
C THR A 3 18.07 -1.78 3.55
N ALA A 4 17.95 -0.54 4.02
CA ALA A 4 16.96 -0.15 5.00
C ALA A 4 15.59 -0.19 4.31
N LEU A 5 14.96 -1.35 4.36
CA LEU A 5 13.61 -1.57 3.87
C LEU A 5 12.64 -1.20 4.99
N TYR A 6 11.83 -0.18 4.76
CA TYR A 6 10.81 0.24 5.69
C TYR A 6 9.52 0.56 4.95
N TYR A 7 8.41 0.47 5.67
CA TYR A 7 7.07 0.73 5.18
C TYR A 7 6.54 1.99 5.86
N PHE A 8 5.64 2.68 5.18
CA PHE A 8 4.87 3.76 5.79
C PHE A 8 3.47 3.81 5.18
N ALA A 9 2.51 4.27 5.97
CA ALA A 9 1.17 4.58 5.51
C ALA A 9 1.20 5.89 4.72
N ALA A 10 0.70 5.88 3.49
CA ALA A 10 0.54 7.04 2.64
C ALA A 10 -0.94 7.23 2.29
N TRP A 11 -1.37 8.47 2.09
CA TRP A 11 -2.71 8.79 1.57
C TRP A 11 -2.65 10.05 0.73
N THR A 12 -3.61 10.20 -0.17
CA THR A 12 -3.72 11.41 -0.98
C THR A 12 -4.76 12.33 -0.36
N ASP A 13 -4.36 13.57 -0.08
CA ASP A 13 -5.27 14.64 0.30
C ASP A 13 -5.02 15.84 -0.60
N SER A 14 -6.05 16.32 -1.28
CA SER A 14 -5.97 17.55 -2.09
C SER A 14 -4.79 17.59 -3.08
N HIS A 15 -4.50 16.48 -3.77
CA HIS A 15 -3.35 16.28 -4.68
C HIS A 15 -1.96 16.24 -4.03
N CYS A 16 -1.88 16.25 -2.70
CA CYS A 16 -0.65 16.05 -1.95
C CYS A 16 -0.55 14.60 -1.49
N LEU A 17 0.62 14.01 -1.69
CA LEU A 17 0.97 12.74 -1.05
C LEU A 17 1.37 13.02 0.40
N LEU A 18 0.54 12.56 1.34
CA LEU A 18 0.83 12.60 2.76
C LEU A 18 1.18 11.20 3.24
N GLY A 19 1.90 11.11 4.35
CA GLY A 19 2.18 9.83 4.98
C GLY A 19 2.46 9.94 6.46
N CYS A 20 2.46 8.81 7.15
CA CYS A 20 2.85 8.75 8.54
C CYS A 20 4.34 9.06 8.69
N LEU A 21 4.69 9.74 9.78
CA LEU A 21 6.10 10.07 10.12
C LEU A 21 6.86 8.88 10.73
N HIS A 22 6.22 7.72 10.87
CA HIS A 22 6.79 6.53 11.47
C HIS A 22 7.40 5.63 10.39
N GLN A 23 8.60 5.10 10.66
CA GLN A 23 9.20 4.06 9.85
C GLN A 23 8.79 2.71 10.42
N HIS A 24 8.10 1.92 9.62
CA HIS A 24 7.60 0.61 10.02
C HIS A 24 8.44 -0.50 9.39
N GLU A 25 8.91 -1.47 10.17
CA GLU A 25 9.62 -2.63 9.61
C GLU A 25 8.65 -3.66 9.00
N THR A 26 7.37 -3.59 9.35
CA THR A 26 6.35 -4.55 8.88
C THR A 26 5.11 -3.85 8.35
N ILE A 27 4.49 -4.46 7.35
CA ILE A 27 3.26 -3.98 6.70
C ILE A 27 2.12 -3.87 7.71
N ILE A 28 1.96 -4.85 8.59
CA ILE A 28 0.91 -4.87 9.63
C ILE A 28 1.01 -3.63 10.54
N SER A 29 2.23 -3.25 10.93
CA SER A 29 2.42 -2.05 11.75
C SER A 29 2.12 -0.76 11.00
N ALA A 30 2.39 -0.70 9.69
CA ALA A 30 2.01 0.41 8.83
C ALA A 30 0.48 0.48 8.61
N VAL A 31 -0.18 -0.68 8.47
CA VAL A 31 -1.64 -0.81 8.33
C VAL A 31 -2.37 -0.23 9.54
N ALA A 32 -1.81 -0.40 10.75
CA ALA A 32 -2.37 0.21 11.95
C ALA A 32 -2.39 1.75 11.89
N CYS A 33 -1.51 2.38 11.08
CA CYS A 33 -1.56 3.82 10.83
C CYS A 33 -2.57 4.17 9.72
N CYS A 34 -2.73 3.30 8.72
CA CYS A 34 -3.70 3.44 7.63
C CYS A 34 -5.16 3.45 8.10
N THR A 35 -5.54 2.67 9.11
CA THR A 35 -6.93 2.54 9.58
C THR A 35 -7.58 3.85 10.05
N THR A 36 -6.81 4.90 10.28
CA THR A 36 -7.33 6.23 10.67
C THR A 36 -7.79 7.09 9.49
N VAL A 37 -7.38 6.77 8.25
CA VAL A 37 -7.63 7.60 7.05
C VAL A 37 -8.20 6.77 5.91
N ALA A 38 -9.39 7.13 5.42
CA ALA A 38 -9.99 6.45 4.28
C ALA A 38 -9.17 6.70 2.99
N GLY A 39 -8.90 5.64 2.22
CA GLY A 39 -8.07 5.74 1.01
C GLY A 39 -6.56 5.72 1.27
N SER A 40 -6.13 5.42 2.49
CA SER A 40 -4.73 5.15 2.81
C SER A 40 -4.23 3.85 2.17
N TYR A 41 -2.97 3.83 1.80
CA TYR A 41 -2.24 2.69 1.26
C TYR A 41 -0.87 2.58 1.94
N VAL A 42 -0.25 1.41 1.88
CA VAL A 42 1.13 1.22 2.39
C VAL A 42 2.11 1.30 1.24
N VAL A 43 3.21 2.02 1.44
CA VAL A 43 4.31 2.14 0.49
C VAL A 43 5.56 1.56 1.10
N ALA A 44 6.28 0.75 0.32
CA ALA A 44 7.60 0.26 0.69
C ALA A 44 8.66 1.29 0.26
N VAL A 45 9.66 1.51 1.10
CA VAL A 45 10.83 2.29 0.76
C VAL A 45 12.04 1.38 0.82
N GLU A 46 12.69 1.22 -0.32
CA GLU A 46 13.88 0.42 -0.45
C GLU A 46 15.03 1.33 -0.87
N SER A 47 16.06 1.45 -0.02
CA SER A 47 17.23 2.30 -0.28
C SER A 47 16.90 3.76 -0.60
N GLY A 48 15.82 4.29 0.01
CA GLY A 48 15.35 5.66 -0.19
C GLY A 48 14.51 5.88 -1.46
N GLN A 49 14.21 4.82 -2.22
CA GLN A 49 13.27 4.88 -3.33
C GLN A 49 11.91 4.33 -2.92
N LEU A 50 10.85 5.06 -3.28
CA LEU A 50 9.47 4.60 -3.11
C LEU A 50 9.23 3.45 -4.10
N ARG A 51 8.81 2.31 -3.57
CA ARG A 51 8.47 1.11 -4.32
C ARG A 51 7.03 0.73 -4.03
N GLU A 52 6.34 0.22 -5.04
CA GLU A 52 5.06 -0.45 -4.86
C GLU A 52 5.25 -1.77 -4.10
N LEU A 53 4.18 -2.22 -3.44
CA LEU A 53 4.17 -3.51 -2.76
C LEU A 53 4.16 -4.63 -3.79
N ASP A 54 4.90 -5.70 -3.50
CA ASP A 54 4.86 -6.93 -4.27
C ASP A 54 3.56 -7.71 -4.00
N GLU A 55 3.20 -8.69 -4.84
CA GLU A 55 1.93 -9.44 -4.69
C GLU A 55 1.79 -10.12 -3.32
N GLY A 56 2.90 -10.61 -2.75
CA GLY A 56 2.90 -11.21 -1.40
C GLY A 56 2.71 -10.18 -0.30
N GLU A 57 3.33 -9.01 -0.43
CA GLU A 57 3.21 -7.89 0.50
C GLU A 57 1.80 -7.29 0.46
N GLU A 58 1.21 -7.25 -0.73
CA GLU A 58 -0.16 -6.80 -0.92
C GLU A 58 -1.16 -7.78 -0.29
N ALA A 59 -0.95 -9.09 -0.42
CA ALA A 59 -1.79 -10.08 0.25
C ALA A 59 -1.78 -9.90 1.78
N GLU A 60 -0.62 -9.63 2.37
CA GLU A 60 -0.48 -9.32 3.80
C GLU A 60 -1.18 -8.00 4.17
N PHE A 61 -1.06 -6.97 3.32
CA PHE A 61 -1.79 -5.71 3.51
C PHE A 61 -3.30 -5.94 3.50
N GLN A 62 -3.83 -6.68 2.52
CA GLN A 62 -5.26 -7.00 2.43
C GLN A 62 -5.72 -7.82 3.64
N TYR A 63 -4.92 -8.79 4.07
CA TYR A 63 -5.19 -9.59 5.25
C TYR A 63 -5.26 -8.72 6.52
N ALA A 64 -4.28 -7.84 6.72
CA ALA A 64 -4.22 -6.97 7.88
C ALA A 64 -5.31 -5.88 7.88
N MET A 65 -5.64 -5.33 6.71
CA MET A 65 -6.59 -4.21 6.58
C MET A 65 -8.04 -4.67 6.61
N TYR A 66 -8.37 -5.78 5.93
CA TYR A 66 -9.74 -6.25 5.78
C TYR A 66 -10.06 -7.51 6.56
N GLY A 67 -9.05 -8.17 7.15
CA GLY A 67 -9.22 -9.41 7.92
C GLY A 67 -9.81 -10.50 7.04
N TRP A 68 -8.97 -11.34 6.43
CA TRP A 68 -9.49 -12.43 5.59
C TRP A 68 -10.43 -13.35 6.40
N ASP A 69 -11.72 -13.31 6.10
CA ASP A 69 -12.71 -14.29 6.56
C ASP A 69 -12.58 -15.55 5.68
N THR A 70 -11.99 -16.60 6.25
CA THR A 70 -11.83 -17.90 5.59
C THR A 70 -13.17 -18.61 5.30
N ARG A 71 -14.34 -18.06 5.68
CA ARG A 71 -15.65 -18.64 5.38
C ARG A 71 -16.28 -18.11 4.09
N ARG A 72 -15.77 -17.02 3.52
CA ARG A 72 -16.28 -16.44 2.28
C ARG A 72 -15.16 -16.27 1.27
N GLY A 73 -14.87 -17.34 0.53
CA GLY A 73 -14.02 -17.32 -0.65
C GLY A 73 -14.57 -16.42 -1.76
N ARG A 74 -14.50 -15.10 -1.56
CA ARG A 74 -14.72 -14.08 -2.57
C ARG A 74 -13.59 -13.07 -2.49
N TYR A 75 -12.69 -13.19 -3.46
CA TYR A 75 -11.82 -12.12 -3.90
C TYR A 75 -12.72 -10.91 -4.22
N LEU A 76 -12.67 -9.85 -3.42
CA LEU A 76 -13.30 -8.58 -3.78
C LEU A 76 -12.34 -7.88 -4.76
N PRO A 77 -12.72 -7.66 -6.03
CA PRO A 77 -11.86 -7.03 -7.02
C PRO A 77 -11.85 -5.52 -6.77
N ALA A 78 -11.19 -5.07 -5.71
CA ALA A 78 -10.97 -3.65 -5.46
C ALA A 78 -9.61 -3.19 -5.99
N VAL A 79 -8.65 -4.10 -6.15
CA VAL A 79 -7.26 -3.75 -6.48
C VAL A 79 -7.04 -3.54 -7.99
N THR A 80 -7.75 -4.29 -8.84
CA THR A 80 -7.65 -4.12 -10.30
C THR A 80 -8.12 -2.75 -10.80
N ALA A 81 -8.87 -1.99 -10.00
CA ALA A 81 -9.28 -0.64 -10.36
C ALA A 81 -8.19 0.42 -10.13
N VAL A 82 -7.31 0.23 -9.14
CA VAL A 82 -6.28 1.23 -8.78
C VAL A 82 -5.05 1.10 -9.67
N LEU A 83 -4.60 -0.13 -9.96
CA LEU A 83 -3.54 -0.37 -10.96
C LEU A 83 -3.95 0.16 -12.34
N ALA A 84 -5.22 0.01 -12.73
CA ALA A 84 -5.74 0.60 -13.96
C ALA A 84 -5.72 2.14 -13.92
N PHE A 85 -5.86 2.78 -12.76
CA PHE A 85 -5.81 4.25 -12.62
C PHE A 85 -4.38 4.80 -12.64
N VAL A 86 -3.44 4.12 -11.96
CA VAL A 86 -2.01 4.48 -12.01
C VAL A 86 -1.46 4.30 -13.43
N TRP A 87 -1.82 3.24 -14.13
CA TRP A 87 -1.44 3.04 -15.55
C TRP A 87 -2.11 4.04 -16.49
N ARG A 88 -3.33 4.53 -16.18
CA ARG A 88 -4.04 5.55 -16.96
C ARG A 88 -3.43 6.95 -16.81
N PHE A 89 -2.81 7.26 -15.67
CA PHE A 89 -2.19 8.56 -15.40
C PHE A 89 -0.68 8.59 -15.72
N ALA A 90 0.03 7.47 -15.58
CA ALA A 90 1.40 7.32 -16.04
C ALA A 90 1.42 7.01 -17.54
N GLY A 91 1.26 8.03 -18.37
CA GLY A 91 1.27 7.92 -19.83
C GLY A 91 2.53 7.28 -20.40
N TYR A 92 2.54 5.95 -20.53
CA TYR A 92 3.50 5.22 -21.36
C TYR A 92 2.99 5.16 -22.79
N ARG A 93 3.44 6.15 -23.56
CA ARG A 93 3.32 6.22 -25.00
C ARG A 93 4.34 5.25 -25.62
N SER A 94 3.87 4.25 -26.36
CA SER A 94 4.60 3.62 -27.47
C SER A 94 3.70 3.65 -28.69
#